data_AF-A0A7J9G2A2-F1
#
_entry.id   AF-A0A7J9G2A2-F1
#
_cell.length_a   1.000
_cell.length_b   1.000
_cell.length_c   1.000
_cell.angle_alpha   90.00
_cell.angle_beta   90.00
_cell.angle_gamma   90.00
#
_symmetry.space_group_name_H-M   'P 1'
#
loop_
_entity.id
_entity.type
_entity.pdbx_description
1 polymer ?
#
loop_
_entity_poly.entity_id
_entity_poly.type
_entity_poly.pdbx_seq_one_letter_code
_entity_poly.pdbx_strand_id
1 'polypeptide(L)' 'MRNDGGINVINEAIEKLSKRHKEHIAAYGKGNERRLTGLHETADINTFSW' A
#
# COMPACT_ATOMS: atom_id res chain seq x y z
N MET A 1 -10.18 11.48 8.72
CA MET A 1 -10.05 11.38 7.25
C MET A 1 -10.95 12.37 6.50
N ARG A 2 -12.28 12.36 6.69
CA ARG A 2 -13.20 13.21 5.89
C ARG A 2 -13.50 14.61 6.46
N ASN A 3 -13.11 14.87 7.71
CA ASN A 3 -13.27 16.17 8.36
C ASN A 3 -11.98 17.01 8.22
N ASP A 4 -12.05 18.27 8.61
CA ASP A 4 -10.89 19.17 8.70
C ASP A 4 -9.75 18.55 9.52
N GLY A 5 -8.51 18.76 9.06
CA GLY A 5 -7.32 18.08 9.59
C GLY A 5 -7.22 16.60 9.20
N GLY A 6 -8.13 16.10 8.35
CA GLY A 6 -8.21 14.71 7.94
C GLY A 6 -6.96 14.14 7.28
N ILE A 7 -6.14 15.00 6.67
CA ILE A 7 -4.87 14.62 6.02
C ILE A 7 -3.87 14.02 7.01
N ASN A 8 -3.80 14.51 8.25
CA ASN A 8 -2.90 13.94 9.27
C ASN A 8 -3.31 12.50 9.61
N VAL A 9 -4.63 12.27 9.75
CA VAL A 9 -5.18 10.94 9.99
C VAL A 9 -4.93 9.99 8.81
N ILE A 10 -4.95 10.51 7.58
CA ILE A 10 -4.62 9.74 6.38
C ILE A 10 -3.14 9.35 6.40
N ASN A 11 -2.24 10.29 6.68
CA ASN A 11 -0.81 10.05 6.75
C ASN A 11 -0.46 9.01 7.83
N GLU A 12 -1.07 9.11 9.02
CA GLU A 12 -0.91 8.11 10.08
C GLU A 12 -1.42 6.72 9.67
N ALA A 13 -2.53 6.66 8.93
CA ALA A 13 -3.07 5.40 8.43
C ALA A 13 -2.13 4.77 7.38
N ILE A 14 -1.58 5.59 6.47
CA ILE A 14 -0.60 5.15 5.47
C ILE A 14 0.66 4.60 6.15
N GLU A 15 1.17 5.25 7.20
CA GLU A 15 2.31 4.74 7.97
C GLU A 15 2.02 3.38 8.63
N LYS A 16 0.79 3.17 9.12
CA LYS A 16 0.38 1.87 9.66
C LYS A 16 0.29 0.80 8.56
N LEU A 17 -0.20 1.15 7.38
CA LEU A 17 -0.26 0.25 6.22
C LEU A 17 1.14 -0.15 5.75
N SER A 18 2.10 0.79 5.69
CA SER A 18 3.46 0.51 5.25
C SER A 18 4.17 -0.52 6.14
N LYS A 19 3.96 -0.44 7.45
CA LYS A 19 4.49 -1.39 8.45
C LYS A 19 3.94 -2.81 8.28
N ARG A 20 2.78 -2.97 7.65
CA ARG A 20 2.10 -4.26 7.45
C ARG A 20 2.04 -4.72 5.99
N HIS A 21 2.84 -4.09 5.13
CA HIS A 21 2.82 -4.33 3.68
C HIS A 21 2.94 -5.82 3.32
N LYS A 22 3.91 -6.52 3.93
CA LYS A 22 4.15 -7.94 3.64
C LYS A 22 2.97 -8.83 4.00
N GLU A 23 2.33 -8.62 5.16
CA GLU A 23 1.18 -9.43 5.55
C GLU A 23 -0.04 -9.14 4.64
N HIS A 24 -0.23 -7.88 4.25
CA HIS A 24 -1.31 -7.51 3.33
C HIS A 24 -1.10 -8.09 1.92
N ILE A 25 0.11 -8.00 1.36
CA ILE A 25 0.43 -8.58 0.05
C ILE A 25 0.12 -10.08 0.00
N ALA A 26 0.40 -10.81 1.08
CA ALA A 26 0.08 -12.24 1.17
C ALA A 26 -1.43 -12.52 1.06
N ALA A 27 -2.28 -11.58 1.48
CA ALA A 27 -3.74 -11.71 1.43
C ALA A 27 -4.38 -11.09 0.17
N TYR A 28 -3.67 -10.23 -0.57
CA TYR A 28 -4.22 -9.48 -1.71
C TYR A 28 -4.43 -10.31 -2.99
N GLY A 29 -4.14 -11.61 -2.94
CA GLY A 29 -4.45 -12.56 -4.00
C GLY A 29 -3.19 -13.19 -4.61
N LYS A 30 -3.30 -14.48 -4.93
CA LYS A 30 -2.25 -15.26 -5.59
C LYS A 30 -2.06 -14.76 -7.02
N GLY A 31 -0.82 -14.63 -7.48
CA GLY A 31 -0.50 -14.21 -8.84
C GLY A 31 -0.15 -12.72 -8.98
N ASN A 32 -0.29 -11.94 -7.90
CA ASN A 32 0.03 -10.51 -7.91
C ASN A 32 1.50 -10.23 -8.19
N GLU A 33 2.40 -11.18 -7.97
CA GLU A 33 3.82 -11.06 -8.32
C GLU A 33 4.06 -10.84 -9.83
N ARG A 34 3.11 -11.25 -10.69
CA ARG A 34 3.18 -10.99 -12.14
C ARG A 34 2.69 -9.60 -12.54
N ARG A 35 1.93 -8.93 -11.65
CA ARG A 35 1.30 -7.64 -11.92
C ARG A 35 2.04 -6.49 -11.23
N LEU A 36 2.36 -6.65 -9.96
CA LEU A 36 3.00 -5.63 -9.11
C LEU A 36 4.52 -5.62 -9.35
N THR A 37 4.93 -5.13 -10.52
CA THR A 37 6.32 -5.17 -10.99
C THR A 37 6.99 -3.80 -11.00
N GLY A 38 6.28 -2.73 -10.63
CA GLY A 38 6.75 -1.36 -10.81
C GLY A 38 6.49 -0.79 -12.20
N LEU A 39 5.95 -1.61 -13.13
CA LEU A 39 5.62 -1.22 -14.50
C LEU A 39 4.10 -1.10 -14.67
N HIS A 40 3.68 -0.44 -15.75
CA HIS A 40 2.27 -0.35 -16.16
C HIS A 40 1.36 0.14 -15.03
N GLU A 41 1.71 1.28 -14.42
CA GLU A 41 0.92 1.94 -13.37
C GLU A 41 0.75 1.07 -12.10
N THR A 42 1.77 0.25 -11.81
CA THR A 42 1.84 -0.52 -10.56
C THR A 42 3.13 -0.21 -9.81
N ALA A 43 3.10 -0.41 -8.50
CA ALA A 43 4.31 -0.43 -7.67
C ALA A 43 4.92 -1.84 -7.65
N ASP A 44 6.21 -1.93 -7.35
CA ASP A 44 6.89 -3.20 -7.09
C ASP A 44 6.29 -3.87 -5.85
N ILE A 45 6.03 -5.17 -5.92
CA ILE A 45 5.40 -5.95 -4.85
C ILE A 45 6.16 -5.90 -3.52
N ASN A 46 7.48 -5.68 -3.57
CA ASN A 46 8.34 -5.65 -2.38
C ASN A 46 8.49 -4.25 -1.76
N THR A 47 8.04 -3.21 -2.48
CA THR A 47 8.27 -1.81 -2.11
C THR A 47 6.93 -1.14 -1.82
N PHE A 48 6.79 -0.56 -0.62
CA PHE A 48 5.63 0.28 -0.30
C PHE A 48 5.90 1.73 -0.69
N SER A 49 5.00 2.34 -1.47
CA SER A 49 5.06 3.74 -1.91
C SER A 49 3.66 4.35 -1.95
N TRP A 50 3.53 5.64 -1.70
CA TRP A 50 2.26 6.39 -1.72
C TRP A 50 2.47 7.83 -2.22
#